data_AF-A0A939FHQ7-F1
#
_entry.id   AF-A0A939FHQ7-F1
#
_cell.length_a   1.000
_cell.length_b   1.000
_cell.length_c   1.000
_cell.angle_alpha   90.00
_cell.angle_beta   90.00
_cell.angle_gamma   90.00
#
_symmetry.space_group_name_H-M   'P 1'
#
loop_
_entity.id
_entity.type
_entity.pdbx_description
1 polymer ?
#
loop_
_entity_poly.entity_id
_entity_poly.type
_entity_poly.pdbx_seq_one_letter_code
_entity_poly.pdbx_strand_id
1 'polypeptide(L)'
;LIAEGRLVKAGGRRATPVEGAPAVRFDWNEPATWGEALAGVDRVYLVPPIGSSDPAEVMLPFLRHARAAGVHRAVLLGSSAIPAGG
;
A
#
# COMPACT_ATOMS: atom_id res chain seq x y z
N LEU A 1 -14.27 -3.44 6.15
CA LEU A 1 -13.04 -4.20 6.49
C LEU A 1 -12.99 -4.61 7.96
N ILE A 2 -12.66 -3.72 8.91
CA ILE A 2 -12.56 -4.08 10.35
C ILE A 2 -13.91 -4.53 10.93
N ALA A 3 -14.98 -3.77 10.64
CA ALA A 3 -16.35 -4.13 11.02
C ALA A 3 -16.85 -5.45 10.40
N GLU A 4 -16.17 -5.96 9.36
CA GLU A 4 -16.45 -7.26 8.73
C GLU A 4 -15.53 -8.38 9.28
N GLY A 5 -14.75 -8.12 10.33
CA GLY A 5 -13.83 -9.09 10.95
C GLY A 5 -12.54 -9.34 10.15
N ARG A 6 -12.21 -8.49 9.16
CA ARG A 6 -10.96 -8.63 8.39
C ARG A 6 -9.80 -8.01 9.16
N LEU A 7 -8.68 -8.73 9.20
CA LEU A 7 -7.41 -8.20 9.70
C LEU A 7 -6.85 -7.18 8.70
N VAL A 8 -6.48 -5.99 9.20
CA VAL A 8 -5.97 -4.88 8.40
C VAL A 8 -4.74 -4.30 9.07
N LYS A 9 -3.75 -3.88 8.27
CA LYS A 9 -2.64 -3.02 8.69
C LYS A 9 -2.83 -1.62 8.12
N ALA A 10 -2.64 -0.59 8.93
CA ALA A 10 -2.69 0.80 8.50
C ALA A 10 -1.28 1.32 8.20
N GLY A 11 -0.92 1.43 6.93
CA GLY A 11 0.38 1.96 6.50
C GLY A 11 0.36 3.49 6.39
N GLY A 12 1.36 4.16 6.98
CA GLY A 12 1.53 5.59 6.78
C GLY A 12 2.88 6.12 7.25
N ARG A 13 3.17 7.38 6.88
CA ARG A 13 4.50 7.97 7.14
C ARG A 13 4.88 8.09 8.60
N ARG A 14 3.88 8.23 9.46
CA ARG A 14 4.07 8.39 10.91
C ARG A 14 3.59 7.18 11.70
N ALA A 15 3.15 6.10 11.03
CA ALA A 15 2.47 4.97 11.66
C ALA A 15 1.43 5.42 12.71
N THR A 16 0.59 6.40 12.35
CA THR A 16 -0.41 6.96 13.26
C THR A 16 -1.37 5.87 13.71
N PRO A 17 -1.65 5.72 15.03
CA PRO A 17 -2.56 4.70 15.53
C PRO A 17 -3.93 4.75 14.85
N VAL A 18 -4.43 3.59 14.45
CA VAL A 18 -5.78 3.40 13.90
C VAL A 18 -6.51 2.39 14.77
N GLU A 19 -7.72 2.75 15.20
CA GLU A 19 -8.52 1.85 16.04
C GLU A 19 -8.80 0.53 15.31
N GLY A 20 -8.52 -0.59 15.98
CA GLY A 20 -8.74 -1.93 15.43
C GLY A 20 -7.74 -2.39 14.36
N ALA A 21 -6.65 -1.65 14.10
CA ALA A 21 -5.62 -2.05 13.15
C ALA A 21 -4.20 -1.68 13.63
N PRO A 22 -3.21 -2.57 13.52
CA PRO A 22 -1.81 -2.20 13.71
C PRO A 22 -1.39 -1.11 12.72
N ALA A 23 -0.81 -0.04 13.24
CA ALA A 23 -0.19 1.00 12.42
C ALA A 23 1.25 0.63 12.10
N VAL A 24 1.64 0.71 10.83
CA VAL A 24 2.97 0.34 10.34
C VAL A 24 3.60 1.50 9.56
N ARG A 25 4.92 1.65 9.66
CA ARG A 25 5.64 2.66 8.89
C ARG A 25 5.56 2.30 7.41
N PHE A 26 5.17 3.27 6.59
CA PHE A 26 5.15 3.13 5.14
C PHE A 26 5.43 4.47 4.48
N ASP A 27 6.39 4.51 3.57
CA ASP A 27 6.63 5.63 2.66
C ASP A 27 6.75 5.13 1.21
N TRP A 28 6.11 5.82 0.28
CA TRP A 28 6.30 5.58 -1.15
C TRP A 28 7.76 5.76 -1.59
N ASN A 29 8.52 6.63 -0.92
CA ASN A 29 9.90 6.97 -1.30
C ASN A 29 10.97 6.25 -0.47
N GLU A 30 10.58 5.40 0.49
CA GLU A 30 11.51 4.67 1.35
C GLU A 30 11.29 3.15 1.21
N PRO A 31 11.93 2.48 0.22
CA PRO A 31 11.74 1.04 -0.04
C PRO A 31 11.98 0.13 1.16
N ALA A 32 12.85 0.55 2.09
CA ALA A 32 13.10 -0.18 3.34
C ALA A 32 11.84 -0.37 4.20
N THR A 33 10.82 0.47 4.03
CA THR A 33 9.56 0.40 4.79
C THR A 33 8.55 -0.59 4.21
N TRP A 34 8.73 -1.03 2.96
CA TRP A 34 7.71 -1.80 2.24
C TRP A 34 7.57 -3.22 2.76
N GLY A 35 8.67 -3.87 3.14
CA GLY A 35 8.67 -5.26 3.58
C GLY A 35 7.81 -5.48 4.83
N GLU A 36 7.97 -4.64 5.85
CA GLU A 36 7.16 -4.71 7.07
C GLU A 36 5.67 -4.45 6.79
N ALA A 37 5.39 -3.46 5.94
CA ALA A 37 4.03 -3.11 5.53
C ALA A 37 3.33 -4.26 4.78
N LEU A 38 4.07 -5.06 4.01
CA LEU A 38 3.56 -6.14 3.18
C LEU A 38 3.61 -7.52 3.84
N ALA A 39 4.29 -7.67 4.98
CA ALA A 39 4.42 -8.97 5.64
C ALA A 39 3.04 -9.58 5.97
N GLY A 40 2.74 -10.75 5.39
CA GLY A 40 1.47 -11.47 5.59
C GLY A 40 0.24 -10.80 4.95
N VAL A 41 0.44 -9.85 4.03
CA VAL A 41 -0.64 -9.14 3.34
C VAL A 41 -0.93 -9.81 1.99
N ASP A 42 -2.19 -10.15 1.72
CA ASP A 42 -2.63 -10.75 0.45
C ASP A 42 -3.28 -9.72 -0.51
N ARG A 43 -3.74 -8.58 0.02
CA ARG A 43 -4.42 -7.51 -0.72
C ARG A 43 -4.04 -6.13 -0.17
N VAL A 44 -3.86 -5.16 -1.06
CA VAL A 44 -3.55 -3.77 -0.70
C VAL A 44 -4.59 -2.80 -1.25
N TYR A 45 -4.91 -1.78 -0.45
CA TYR A 45 -5.68 -0.62 -0.86
C TYR A 45 -4.76 0.60 -0.82
N LEU A 46 -4.60 1.27 -1.95
CA LEU A 46 -3.54 2.26 -2.15
C LEU A 46 -4.13 3.63 -2.42
N VAL A 47 -3.63 4.62 -1.70
CA VAL A 47 -3.88 6.04 -1.97
C VAL A 47 -2.64 6.63 -2.63
N PRO A 48 -2.73 7.20 -3.84
CA PRO A 48 -1.59 7.80 -4.51
C PRO A 48 -0.89 8.88 -3.65
N PRO A 49 0.44 9.05 -3.79
CA PRO A 49 1.16 10.13 -3.12
C PRO A 49 0.60 11.49 -3.52
N ILE A 50 0.35 12.35 -2.53
CA ILE A 50 -0.11 13.72 -2.75
C ILE A 50 1.04 14.56 -3.29
N GLY A 51 0.80 15.34 -4.35
CA GLY A 51 1.76 16.28 -4.90
C GLY A 51 2.76 15.69 -5.91
N SER A 52 2.62 14.42 -6.30
CA SER A 52 3.37 13.86 -7.42
C SER A 52 2.70 14.19 -8.75
N SER A 53 3.45 14.71 -9.71
CA SER A 53 2.99 14.90 -11.10
C SER A 53 2.86 13.57 -11.85
N ASP A 54 3.63 12.56 -11.44
CA ASP A 54 3.53 11.19 -11.94
C ASP A 54 3.56 10.19 -10.76
N PRO A 55 2.39 9.79 -10.24
CA PRO A 55 2.30 8.78 -9.19
C PRO A 55 2.90 7.42 -9.60
N ALA A 56 2.94 7.09 -10.90
CA ALA A 56 3.38 5.77 -11.36
C ALA A 56 4.85 5.51 -11.04
N GLU A 57 5.71 6.54 -11.06
CA GLU A 57 7.15 6.40 -10.79
C GLU A 57 7.46 5.73 -9.45
N VAL A 58 6.69 6.05 -8.41
CA VAL A 58 6.89 5.50 -7.07
C VAL A 58 5.98 4.32 -6.76
N MET A 59 4.78 4.28 -7.37
CA MET A 59 3.82 3.21 -7.13
C MET A 59 4.18 1.92 -7.87
N LEU A 60 4.73 1.99 -9.08
CA LEU A 60 5.09 0.81 -9.87
C LEU A 60 6.18 -0.05 -9.20
N PRO A 61 7.29 0.51 -8.68
CA PRO A 61 8.27 -0.25 -7.91
C PRO A 61 7.65 -0.95 -6.69
N PHE A 62 6.79 -0.25 -5.95
CA PHE A 62 6.07 -0.83 -4.81
C PHE A 62 5.15 -1.98 -5.26
N LEU A 63 4.38 -1.82 -6.34
CA LEU A 63 3.48 -2.86 -6.85
C LEU A 63 4.24 -4.13 -7.28
N ARG A 64 5.41 -3.97 -7.92
CA ARG A 64 6.30 -5.09 -8.23
C ARG A 64 6.79 -5.80 -6.96
N HIS A 65 7.18 -5.04 -5.94
CA HIS A 65 7.62 -5.59 -4.65
C HIS A 65 6.47 -6.31 -3.92
N ALA A 66 5.27 -5.72 -3.91
CA ALA A 66 4.06 -6.31 -3.34
C ALA A 66 3.71 -7.64 -4.02
N ARG A 67 3.78 -7.70 -5.35
CA ARG A 67 3.57 -8.94 -6.10
C ARG A 67 4.59 -10.02 -5.71
N ALA A 68 5.87 -9.65 -5.61
CA ALA A 68 6.92 -10.57 -5.17
C ALA A 68 6.73 -11.04 -3.71
N ALA A 69 6.12 -10.21 -2.86
CA ALA A 69 5.78 -10.53 -1.48
C ALA A 69 4.48 -11.35 -1.32
N GLY A 70 3.79 -11.69 -2.41
CA GLY A 70 2.58 -12.51 -2.39
C GLY A 70 1.26 -11.73 -2.39
N VAL A 71 1.27 -10.41 -2.62
CA VAL A 71 0.04 -9.66 -2.82
C VAL A 71 -0.57 -10.02 -4.17
N HIS A 72 -1.84 -10.45 -4.13
CA HIS A 72 -2.57 -10.90 -5.31
C HIS A 72 -3.56 -9.86 -5.84
N ARG A 73 -3.91 -8.86 -5.03
CA ARG A 73 -4.87 -7.81 -5.40
C ARG A 73 -4.40 -6.44 -4.92
N ALA A 74 -4.32 -5.49 -5.85
CA ALA A 74 -4.16 -4.08 -5.54
C ALA A 74 -5.43 -3.33 -5.96
N VAL A 75 -5.96 -2.49 -5.06
CA VAL A 75 -7.06 -1.57 -5.33
C VAL A 75 -6.52 -0.16 -5.19
N LEU A 76 -6.65 0.64 -6.24
CA LEU A 76 -6.19 2.03 -6.24
C LEU A 76 -7.38 2.96 -5.98
N LEU A 77 -7.25 3.85 -5.00
CA LEU A 77 -8.18 4.96 -4.80
C LEU A 77 -7.82 6.09 -5.78
N GLY A 78 -8.44 6.09 -6.96
CA GLY A 78 -8.28 7.14 -7.98
C GLY A 78 -8.50 6.62 -9.40
N SER A 79 -8.98 7.47 -10.32
CA SER A 79 -9.18 7.12 -11.73
C SER A 79 -7.89 6.55 -12.31
N SER A 80 -7.95 5.35 -12.91
CA SER A 80 -6.81 4.58 -13.43
C SER A 80 -5.76 5.46 -14.13
N ALA A 81 -4.70 5.83 -13.40
CA ALA A 81 -3.50 6.49 -13.92
C ALA A 81 -2.38 5.48 -14.23
N ILE A 82 -2.50 4.26 -13.71
CA ILE A 82 -1.59 3.15 -13.98
C ILE A 82 -2.29 2.18 -14.95
N PRO A 83 -1.68 1.86 -16.10
CA PRO A 83 -2.20 0.85 -17.02
C PRO A 83 -2.41 -0.50 -16.32
N ALA A 84 -3.42 -1.26 -16.74
CA ALA A 84 -3.61 -2.62 -16.27
C ALA A 84 -2.37 -3.47 -16.61
N GLY A 85 -1.86 -4.23 -15.63
CA GLY A 85 -0.68 -5.09 -15.79
C GLY A 85 0.59 -4.57 -15.09
N GLY A 86 0.66 -3.27 -14.80
CA GLY A 86 1.84 -2.62 -14.22
C GLY A 86 3.00 -2.44 -15.20
#